data_AF-A0A5B8JDN2-F1
#
_entry.id   AF-A0A5B8JDN2-F1
#
_cell.length_a   1.000
_cell.length_b   1.000
_cell.length_c   1.000
_cell.angle_alpha   90.00
_cell.angle_beta   90.00
_cell.angle_gamma   90.00
#
_symmetry.space_group_name_H-M   'P 1'
#
loop_
_entity.id
_entity.type
_entity.pdbx_description
1 polymer ?
#
loop_
_entity_poly.entity_id
_entity_poly.type
_entity_poly.pdbx_seq_one_letter_code
_entity_poly.pdbx_strand_id
1 'polypeptide(L)' 'MAQSAVSATPLPSAPEALVPISLKEIAPWAVFGGILMLILLYFVGAEQGAVAVLSGETVHEWVHDGRHLLGFPCH' A
#
# COMPACT_ATOMS: atom_id res chain seq x y z
N MET A 1 65.56 14.15 -26.06
CA MET A 1 64.30 13.61 -26.62
C MET A 1 63.25 13.71 -25.51
N ALA A 2 62.35 14.70 -25.57
CA ALA A 2 61.30 14.88 -24.56
C ALA A 2 60.03 14.16 -25.05
N GLN A 3 59.53 13.19 -24.28
CA GLN A 3 58.28 12.52 -24.58
C GLN A 3 57.14 13.31 -23.94
N SER A 4 56.26 13.86 -24.77
CA SER A 4 55.01 14.47 -24.30
C SER A 4 54.03 13.36 -23.93
N ALA A 5 53.70 13.27 -22.64
CA ALA A 5 52.59 12.44 -22.19
C ALA A 5 51.27 13.21 -22.37
N VAL A 6 50.34 12.62 -23.11
CA VAL A 6 48.97 13.13 -23.24
C VAL A 6 48.13 12.52 -22.12
N SER A 7 47.55 13.36 -21.26
CA SER A 7 46.59 12.93 -20.26
C SER A 7 45.30 12.46 -20.93
N ALA A 8 44.79 11.28 -20.55
CA ALA A 8 43.52 10.77 -21.05
C ALA A 8 42.35 11.52 -20.41
N THR A 9 41.42 11.98 -21.25
CA THR A 9 40.15 12.57 -20.82
C THR A 9 39.21 11.45 -20.34
N PRO A 10 38.68 11.48 -19.09
CA PRO A 10 37.71 10.49 -18.64
C PRO A 10 36.41 10.62 -19.43
N LEU A 11 35.85 9.49 -19.88
CA LEU A 11 34.56 9.46 -20.56
C LEU A 11 33.44 9.79 -19.57
N PRO A 12 32.37 10.46 -20.02
CA PRO A 12 31.18 10.68 -19.20
C PRO A 12 30.57 9.35 -18.78
N SER A 13 30.27 9.21 -17.48
CA SER A 13 29.53 8.08 -16.93
C SER A 13 28.15 8.01 -17.56
N ALA A 14 27.76 6.84 -18.07
CA ALA A 14 26.42 6.62 -18.61
C ALA A 14 25.35 6.88 -17.54
N PRO A 15 24.17 7.39 -17.91
CA PRO A 15 23.07 7.57 -16.96
C PRO A 15 22.66 6.21 -16.38
N GLU A 16 22.45 6.16 -15.06
CA GLU A 16 21.94 4.98 -14.39
C GLU A 16 20.55 4.65 -14.95
N ALA A 17 20.39 3.44 -15.47
CA ALA A 17 19.12 2.97 -16.00
C ALA A 17 18.13 2.75 -14.84
N LEU A 18 16.91 3.25 -14.98
CA LEU A 18 15.82 2.96 -14.05
C LEU A 18 15.51 1.47 -14.08
N VAL A 19 15.68 0.80 -12.95
CA VAL A 19 15.35 -0.62 -12.81
C VAL A 19 13.85 -0.74 -12.48
N PRO A 20 13.03 -1.38 -13.34
CA PRO A 20 11.62 -1.58 -13.04
C PRO A 20 11.45 -2.61 -11.92
N ILE A 21 10.57 -2.30 -10.95
CA ILE A 21 10.20 -3.23 -9.88
C ILE A 21 9.35 -4.36 -10.49
N SER A 22 9.66 -5.61 -10.14
CA SER A 22 8.91 -6.75 -10.61
C SER A 22 7.55 -6.83 -9.92
N LEU A 23 6.50 -7.15 -10.69
CA LEU A 23 5.17 -7.43 -10.12
C LEU A 23 5.20 -8.56 -9.09
N LYS A 24 6.13 -9.51 -9.22
CA LYS A 24 6.31 -10.60 -8.25
C LYS A 24 6.73 -10.10 -6.87
N GLU A 25 7.47 -8.99 -6.81
CA GLU A 25 7.91 -8.37 -5.57
C GLU A 25 6.76 -7.63 -4.86
N ILE A 26 5.81 -7.09 -5.62
CA ILE A 26 4.64 -6.36 -5.11
C ILE A 26 3.48 -7.31 -4.78
N ALA A 27 3.35 -8.41 -5.52
CA ALA A 27 2.25 -9.37 -5.40
C ALA A 27 1.92 -9.79 -3.95
N PRO A 28 2.87 -10.21 -3.08
CA PRO A 28 2.53 -10.63 -1.72
C PRO A 28 1.92 -9.47 -0.89
N TRP A 29 2.42 -8.25 -1.06
CA TRP A 29 1.92 -7.07 -0.36
C TRP A 29 0.55 -6.64 -0.88
N ALA A 30 0.34 -6.70 -2.20
CA ALA A 30 -0.95 -6.42 -2.81
C ALA A 30 -2.01 -7.44 -2.36
N VAL A 31 -1.67 -8.73 -2.30
CA VAL A 31 -2.56 -9.77 -1.78
C VAL A 31 -2.86 -9.53 -0.30
N PHE A 32 -1.84 -9.26 0.51
CA PHE A 32 -2.02 -8.96 1.93
C PHE A 32 -2.93 -7.74 2.15
N GLY A 33 -2.65 -6.62 1.47
CA GLY A 33 -3.47 -5.42 1.53
C GLY A 33 -4.90 -5.64 1.01
N GLY A 34 -5.05 -6.42 -0.07
CA GLY A 34 -6.36 -6.80 -0.59
C GLY A 34 -7.18 -7.62 0.39
N ILE A 35 -6.55 -8.59 1.08
CA ILE A 35 -7.23 -9.36 2.14
C ILE A 35 -7.67 -8.43 3.28
N LEU A 36 -6.80 -7.54 3.76
CA LEU A 36 -7.16 -6.58 4.81
C LEU A 36 -8.30 -5.65 4.37
N MET A 37 -8.30 -5.19 3.13
CA MET A 37 -9.37 -4.38 2.56
C MET A 37 -10.71 -5.14 2.57
N LEU A 38 -10.71 -6.41 2.16
CA LEU A 38 -11.92 -7.25 2.19
C LEU A 38 -12.43 -7.48 3.62
N ILE A 39 -11.52 -7.71 4.56
CA ILE A 39 -11.86 -7.81 5.99
C ILE A 39 -12.51 -6.50 6.45
N LEU A 40 -11.93 -5.35 6.12
CA LEU A 40 -12.47 -4.05 6.51
C LEU A 40 -13.86 -3.82 5.91
N LEU A 41 -14.06 -4.14 4.63
CA LEU A 41 -15.39 -4.06 4.00
C LEU A 41 -16.41 -4.97 4.68
N TYR A 42 -16.02 -6.17 5.11
CA TYR A 42 -16.90 -7.07 5.87
C TYR A 42 -17.29 -6.48 7.22
N PHE A 43 -16.30 -6.04 8.01
CA PHE A 43 -16.54 -5.47 9.33
C PHE A 43 -17.36 -4.18 9.27
N VAL A 44 -17.04 -3.28 8.35
CA VAL A 44 -17.74 -2.00 8.22
C VAL A 44 -19.14 -2.19 7.61
N GLY A 45 -19.26 -3.03 6.57
CA GLY A 45 -20.49 -3.18 5.79
C GLY A 45 -21.49 -4.22 6.33
N ALA A 46 -21.02 -5.41 6.69
CA ALA A 46 -21.86 -6.57 6.99
C ALA A 46 -22.00 -6.89 8.48
N GLU A 47 -21.05 -6.44 9.31
CA GLU A 47 -21.03 -6.74 10.74
C GLU A 47 -22.01 -5.81 11.49
N GLN A 48 -22.94 -6.41 12.24
CA GLN A 48 -24.03 -5.72 12.97
C GLN A 48 -23.89 -5.91 14.50
N GLY A 49 -22.66 -6.00 15.00
CA GLY A 49 -22.37 -6.43 16.39
C GLY A 49 -22.46 -7.94 16.60
N ALA A 50 -22.51 -8.75 15.54
CA ALA A 50 -22.64 -10.21 15.60
C ALA A 50 -21.41 -10.90 16.20
N VAL A 51 -20.24 -10.27 16.13
CA VAL A 51 -18.99 -10.75 16.73
C VAL A 51 -18.52 -9.88 17.90
N ALA A 52 -19.37 -8.97 18.38
CA ALA A 52 -19.03 -8.10 19.50
C ALA A 52 -18.88 -8.93 20.79
N VAL A 53 -17.65 -9.10 21.25
CA VAL A 53 -17.33 -9.81 22.50
C VAL A 53 -17.55 -8.89 23.73
N LEU A 54 -17.54 -7.57 23.51
CA LEU A 54 -17.78 -6.55 24.54
C LEU A 54 -18.86 -5.59 24.04
N SER A 55 -19.81 -5.24 24.91
CA SER A 55 -20.78 -4.18 24.62
C SER A 55 -20.05 -2.85 24.52
N GLY A 56 -19.98 -2.27 23.32
CA GLY A 56 -19.32 -1.00 23.08
C GLY A 56 -20.15 -0.14 22.15
N GLU A 57 -21.01 0.71 22.71
CA GLU A 57 -21.78 1.69 21.93
C GLU A 57 -20.85 2.63 21.16
N THR A 58 -19.74 3.07 21.76
CA THR A 58 -18.71 3.87 21.07
C THR A 58 -18.08 3.13 19.88
N VAL A 59 -17.86 1.82 19.99
CA VAL A 59 -17.33 1.01 18.88
C VAL A 59 -18.39 0.85 17.81
N HIS A 60 -19.65 0.65 18.20
CA HIS A 60 -20.78 0.57 17.29
C HIS A 60 -20.94 1.86 16.48
N GLU A 61 -20.89 3.03 17.12
CA GLU A 61 -20.97 4.33 16.44
C GLU A 61 -19.77 4.58 15.54
N TRP A 62 -18.54 4.25 15.98
CA TRP A 62 -17.34 4.40 15.15
C TRP A 62 -17.39 3.53 13.89
N VAL A 63 -17.81 2.26 14.01
CA VAL A 63 -17.97 1.36 12.85
C VAL A 63 -19.12 1.84 11.96
N HIS A 64 -20.22 2.28 12.57
CA HIS A 64 -21.37 2.83 11.85
C HIS A 64 -20.96 4.06 11.02
N ASP A 65 -20.17 4.99 11.57
CA ASP A 65 -19.65 6.15 10.85
C ASP A 65 -18.67 5.76 9.75
N GLY A 66 -17.81 4.76 9.99
CA GLY A 66 -16.95 4.18 8.96
C GLY A 66 -17.74 3.66 7.75
N ARG A 67 -18.93 3.08 7.98
CA ARG A 67 -19.82 2.58 6.91
C ARG A 67 -20.38 3.72 6.07
N HIS A 68 -20.80 4.80 6.72
CA HIS A 68 -21.25 6.02 6.05
C HIS A 68 -20.15 6.67 5.22
N LEU A 69 -18.91 6.74 5.74
CA LEU A 69 -17.78 7.29 5.00
C LEU A 69 -17.48 6.52 3.71
N LEU A 70 -17.72 5.21 3.69
CA LEU A 70 -17.58 4.36 2.51
C LEU A 70 -18.82 4.38 1.59
N GLY A 71 -19.83 5.21 1.90
CA GLY A 71 -21.02 5.42 1.08
C GLY A 71 -22.07 4.31 1.16
N PHE A 72 -21.95 3.40 2.12
CA PHE A 72 -22.95 2.36 2.33
C PHE A 72 -24.16 2.95 3.08
N PRO A 73 -25.40 2.62 2.66
CA PRO A 73 -26.60 3.13 3.30
C PRO A 73 -26.77 2.55 4.72
N CYS A 74 -27.42 3.30 5.61
CA CYS A 74 -27.96 2.76 6.85
C CYS A 74 -29.49 2.70 6.76
N HIS A 75 -30.06 1.56 7.18
CA HIS A 75 -31.49 1.21 7.16
C HIS A 75 -32.11 0.88 5.80
#